data_AF-A0A2E6YAW5-F1
#
_entry.id   AF-A0A2E6YAW5-F1
#
_cell.length_a   1.000
_cell.length_b   1.000
_cell.length_c   1.000
_cell.angle_alpha   90.00
_cell.angle_beta   90.00
_cell.angle_gamma   90.00
#
_symmetry.space_group_name_H-M   'P 1'
#
loop_
_entity.id
_entity.type
_entity.pdbx_description
1 polymer ?
#
loop_
_entity_poly.entity_id
_entity_poly.type
_entity_poly.pdbx_seq_one_letter_code
_entity_poly.pdbx_strand_id
1 'polypeptide(L)'
;MSLDLKALLADKAINKWRLFWLISIPMLIAIVVTMMGADMSTASGVSSMIGFSVRLAVPFIFLVVAASSVQILFPGSFSKWWLRNRKYIGMCFAVAMSWQGLFIFIMSYFFRDYYFENVYLFRDELEGSIGYIFLPAMVVTSFHFGRKHLSAKQWKLLHKSGIYFLWAYPFSTYWWSLSYYQNPVPLDYVYYWCGFLAFAVRIAAWGKQRRQAMDRNAAESSTPLTLRALGSAIIVLGLVWSAYGLYWQERVTGFLTTPEWSADLVLWLPFWPFEPFLSLFIIGLGTMLATMAVPKVTGLKTIET
;
A
#
# COMPACT_ATOMS: atom_id res chain seq x y z
N MET A 1 32.15 -17.35 10.50
CA MET A 1 32.43 -16.13 9.70
C MET A 1 31.26 -15.17 9.92
N SER A 2 31.40 -14.20 10.84
CA SER A 2 30.33 -13.21 11.06
C SER A 2 30.36 -12.21 9.91
N LEU A 3 29.43 -12.35 8.96
CA LEU A 3 29.24 -11.34 7.91
C LEU A 3 28.93 -9.99 8.58
N ASP A 4 29.83 -9.01 8.41
CA ASP A 4 29.54 -7.64 8.82
C ASP A 4 28.43 -7.09 7.90
N LEU A 5 27.21 -7.12 8.42
CA LEU A 5 26.02 -6.61 7.72
C LEU A 5 26.21 -5.17 7.25
N LYS A 6 27.00 -4.34 7.96
CA LYS A 6 27.28 -2.96 7.54
C LYS A 6 28.14 -2.94 6.27
N ALA A 7 29.20 -3.74 6.23
CA ALA A 7 30.06 -3.87 5.06
C ALA A 7 29.27 -4.37 3.84
N LEU A 8 28.42 -5.39 4.03
CA LEU A 8 27.56 -5.90 2.96
C LEU A 8 26.61 -4.81 2.43
N LEU A 9 25.89 -4.10 3.31
CA LEU A 9 24.94 -3.04 2.92
C LEU A 9 25.61 -1.79 2.33
N ALA A 10 26.93 -1.66 2.50
CA ALA A 10 27.73 -0.63 1.86
C ALA A 10 28.18 -0.99 0.44
N ASP A 11 28.09 -2.27 0.03
CA ASP A 11 28.49 -2.72 -1.30
C ASP A 11 27.71 -1.96 -2.38
N LYS A 12 28.42 -1.44 -3.37
CA LYS A 12 27.84 -0.69 -4.49
C LYS A 12 26.85 -1.55 -5.29
N ALA A 13 27.05 -2.86 -5.39
CA ALA A 13 26.20 -3.78 -6.15
C ALA A 13 24.73 -3.76 -5.68
N ILE A 14 24.51 -3.71 -4.37
CA ILE A 14 23.16 -3.68 -3.78
C ILE A 14 22.69 -2.26 -3.44
N ASN A 15 23.19 -1.26 -4.18
CA ASN A 15 22.80 0.12 -3.98
C ASN A 15 22.47 0.85 -5.29
N LYS A 16 21.50 1.75 -5.19
CA LYS A 16 21.09 2.67 -6.26
C LYS A 16 20.75 1.93 -7.57
N TRP A 17 21.28 2.43 -8.69
CA TRP A 17 21.03 1.87 -10.02
C TRP A 17 21.54 0.44 -10.18
N ARG A 18 22.61 0.05 -9.47
CA ARG A 18 23.10 -1.33 -9.53
C ARG A 18 22.11 -2.30 -8.91
N LEU A 19 21.49 -1.92 -7.79
CA LEU A 19 20.38 -2.69 -7.20
C LEU A 19 19.18 -2.78 -8.16
N PHE A 20 18.83 -1.66 -8.81
CA PHE A 20 17.75 -1.65 -9.80
C PHE A 20 18.00 -2.66 -10.93
N TRP A 21 19.21 -2.69 -11.51
CA TRP A 21 19.54 -3.65 -12.55
C TRP A 21 19.63 -5.09 -12.04
N LEU A 22 20.20 -5.29 -10.85
CA LEU A 22 20.29 -6.59 -10.18
C LEU A 22 18.92 -7.24 -9.98
N ILE A 23 17.88 -6.43 -9.72
CA ILE A 23 16.50 -6.91 -9.56
C ILE A 23 15.77 -6.98 -10.90
N SER A 24 15.87 -5.92 -11.72
CA SER A 24 15.05 -5.80 -12.93
C SER A 24 15.47 -6.79 -14.01
N ILE A 25 16.77 -7.09 -14.17
CA ILE A 25 17.22 -8.03 -15.22
C ILE A 25 16.65 -9.45 -14.99
N PRO A 26 16.80 -10.09 -13.81
CA PRO A 26 16.18 -11.39 -13.55
C PRO A 26 14.66 -11.36 -13.69
N MET A 27 14.01 -10.27 -13.26
CA MET A 27 12.56 -10.10 -13.40
C MET A 27 12.12 -10.06 -14.87
N LEU A 28 12.86 -9.33 -15.73
CA LEU A 28 12.62 -9.30 -17.17
C LEU A 28 12.81 -10.68 -17.80
N ILE A 29 13.88 -11.39 -17.43
CA ILE A 29 14.12 -12.76 -17.89
C ILE A 29 12.95 -13.67 -17.49
N ALA A 30 12.49 -13.59 -16.24
CA ALA A 30 11.35 -14.40 -15.77
C ALA A 30 10.06 -14.10 -16.55
N ILE A 31 9.78 -12.84 -16.86
CA ILE A 31 8.64 -12.44 -17.70
C ILE A 31 8.77 -13.04 -19.10
N VAL A 32 9.92 -12.89 -19.75
CA VAL A 32 10.15 -13.42 -21.11
C VAL A 32 10.04 -14.96 -21.14
N VAL A 33 10.66 -15.65 -20.18
CA VAL A 33 10.60 -17.12 -20.08
C VAL A 33 9.15 -17.59 -19.88
N THR A 34 8.40 -16.94 -19.00
CA THR A 34 6.98 -17.28 -18.77
C THR A 34 6.13 -17.00 -20.02
N MET A 35 6.40 -15.87 -20.70
CA MET A 35 5.73 -15.50 -21.94
C MET A 35 5.99 -16.50 -23.07
N MET A 36 7.19 -17.09 -23.15
CA MET A 36 7.50 -18.15 -24.12
C MET A 36 6.71 -19.44 -23.89
N GLY A 37 6.26 -19.68 -22.65
CA GLY A 37 5.39 -20.81 -22.31
C GLY A 37 3.89 -20.48 -22.37
N ALA A 38 3.53 -19.21 -22.52
CA ALA A 38 2.14 -18.76 -22.63
C ALA A 38 1.71 -18.70 -24.10
N ASP A 39 0.50 -19.13 -24.41
CA ASP A 39 -0.05 -18.97 -25.75
C ASP A 39 -0.55 -17.53 -25.97
N MET A 40 0.37 -16.67 -26.39
CA MET A 40 0.11 -15.25 -26.67
C MET A 40 -0.80 -15.01 -27.89
N SER A 41 -1.15 -16.06 -28.64
CA SER A 41 -2.15 -15.99 -29.70
C SER A 41 -3.59 -16.10 -29.18
N THR A 42 -3.76 -16.37 -27.88
CA THR A 42 -5.06 -16.47 -27.21
C THR A 42 -5.24 -15.39 -26.14
N ALA A 43 -6.48 -14.96 -25.92
CA ALA A 43 -6.80 -14.03 -24.85
C ALA A 43 -6.43 -14.59 -23.47
N SER A 44 -6.63 -15.90 -23.26
CA SER A 44 -6.28 -16.57 -21.99
C SER A 44 -4.79 -16.48 -21.66
N GLY A 45 -3.91 -16.67 -22.65
CA GLY A 45 -2.46 -16.55 -22.49
C GLY A 45 -2.06 -15.12 -22.11
N VAL A 46 -2.60 -14.12 -22.82
CA VAL A 46 -2.34 -12.69 -22.50
C VAL A 46 -2.85 -12.33 -21.10
N SER A 47 -4.06 -12.79 -20.72
CA SER A 47 -4.64 -12.56 -19.39
C SER A 47 -3.75 -13.12 -18.27
N SER A 48 -3.22 -14.34 -18.46
CA SER A 48 -2.30 -14.95 -17.50
C SER A 48 -1.03 -14.11 -17.28
N MET A 49 -0.52 -13.47 -18.34
CA MET A 49 0.65 -12.60 -18.29
C MET A 49 0.39 -11.25 -17.61
N ILE A 50 -0.84 -10.72 -17.72
CA ILE A 50 -1.29 -9.56 -16.92
C ILE A 50 -1.19 -9.92 -15.43
N GLY A 51 -1.82 -11.02 -15.02
CA GLY A 51 -1.82 -11.48 -13.62
C GLY A 51 -0.42 -11.79 -13.10
N PHE A 52 0.41 -12.46 -13.91
CA PHE A 52 1.81 -12.75 -13.57
C PHE A 52 2.64 -11.48 -13.33
N SER A 53 2.50 -10.47 -14.20
CA SER A 53 3.22 -9.20 -14.08
C SER A 53 2.80 -8.43 -12.82
N VAL A 54 1.50 -8.44 -12.48
CA VAL A 54 1.00 -7.86 -11.23
C VAL A 54 1.60 -8.57 -10.02
N ARG A 55 1.60 -9.90 -9.98
CA ARG A 55 2.17 -10.69 -8.87
C ARG A 55 3.66 -10.40 -8.65
N LEU A 56 4.42 -10.16 -9.72
CA LEU A 56 5.82 -9.70 -9.62
C LEU A 56 5.93 -8.27 -9.09
N ALA A 57 5.01 -7.37 -9.47
CA ALA A 57 5.03 -5.97 -9.05
C ALA A 57 4.70 -5.78 -7.56
N VAL A 58 3.72 -6.52 -7.04
CA VAL A 58 3.11 -6.35 -5.71
C VAL A 58 4.13 -6.25 -4.55
N PRO A 59 5.14 -7.16 -4.43
CA PRO A 59 6.14 -7.04 -3.38
C PRO A 59 6.85 -5.69 -3.35
N PHE A 60 7.16 -5.11 -4.51
CA PHE A 60 7.93 -3.88 -4.60
C PHE A 60 7.15 -2.67 -4.07
N ILE A 61 5.86 -2.55 -4.40
CA ILE A 61 5.05 -1.44 -3.88
C ILE A 61 4.87 -1.56 -2.36
N PHE A 62 4.66 -2.77 -1.83
CA PHE A 62 4.60 -3.00 -0.39
C PHE A 62 5.91 -2.64 0.31
N LEU A 63 7.05 -2.97 -0.31
CA LEU A 63 8.35 -2.58 0.22
C LEU A 63 8.55 -1.05 0.21
N VAL A 64 8.14 -0.37 -0.85
CA VAL A 64 8.20 1.10 -0.98
C VAL A 64 7.32 1.79 0.07
N VAL A 65 6.18 1.18 0.39
CA VAL A 65 5.24 1.62 1.41
C VAL A 65 5.90 1.49 2.80
N ALA A 66 6.41 0.31 3.16
CA ALA A 66 6.96 0.07 4.49
C ALA A 66 8.24 0.87 4.81
N ALA A 67 9.06 1.18 3.80
CA ALA A 67 10.44 1.69 3.97
C ALA A 67 10.63 2.82 5.01
N SER A 68 9.83 3.88 4.95
CA SER A 68 9.95 5.02 5.88
C SER A 68 9.58 4.65 7.32
N SER A 69 8.56 3.81 7.45
CA SER A 69 7.97 3.46 8.74
C SER A 69 8.81 2.44 9.47
N VAL A 70 9.42 1.50 8.74
CA VAL A 70 10.43 0.58 9.29
C VAL A 70 11.63 1.36 9.83
N GLN A 71 12.13 2.39 9.12
CA GLN A 71 13.21 3.25 9.63
C GLN A 71 12.84 4.01 10.91
N ILE A 72 11.58 4.43 11.06
CA ILE A 72 11.10 5.13 12.26
C ILE A 72 10.99 4.16 13.44
N LEU A 73 10.43 2.97 13.22
CA LEU A 73 10.18 1.99 14.27
C LEU A 73 11.46 1.27 14.71
N PHE A 74 12.25 0.81 13.74
CA PHE A 74 13.43 -0.05 13.93
C PHE A 74 14.67 0.58 13.27
N PRO A 75 15.19 1.70 13.81
CA PRO A 75 16.35 2.37 13.22
C PRO A 75 17.60 1.47 13.29
N GLY A 76 18.17 1.15 12.13
CA GLY A 76 19.41 0.39 12.01
C GLY A 76 20.04 0.49 10.62
N SER A 77 21.13 -0.24 10.39
CA SER A 77 21.82 -0.21 9.09
C SER A 77 20.94 -0.71 7.95
N PHE A 78 20.15 -1.76 8.19
CA PHE A 78 19.26 -2.36 7.20
C PHE A 78 18.12 -1.41 6.81
N SER A 79 17.39 -0.86 7.79
CA SER A 79 16.28 0.06 7.53
C SER A 79 16.76 1.34 6.84
N LYS A 80 17.98 1.81 7.14
CA LYS A 80 18.60 2.95 6.47
C LYS A 80 18.99 2.63 5.03
N TRP A 81 19.55 1.45 4.79
CA TRP A 81 19.82 0.95 3.44
C TRP A 81 18.54 0.84 2.61
N TRP A 82 17.48 0.28 3.19
CA TRP A 82 16.20 0.13 2.52
C TRP A 82 15.59 1.49 2.17
N LEU A 83 15.53 2.42 3.13
CA LEU A 83 15.02 3.77 2.88
C LEU A 83 15.82 4.52 1.80
N ARG A 84 17.16 4.37 1.80
CA ARG A 84 18.05 4.94 0.78
C ARG A 84 17.75 4.37 -0.62
N ASN A 85 17.40 3.09 -0.71
CA ASN A 85 17.13 2.39 -1.96
C ASN A 85 15.66 2.41 -2.39
N ARG A 86 14.76 2.97 -1.55
CA ARG A 86 13.30 3.05 -1.81
C ARG A 86 12.94 3.50 -3.22
N LYS A 87 13.61 4.54 -3.74
CA LYS A 87 13.39 5.03 -5.11
C LYS A 87 13.61 3.91 -6.14
N TYR A 88 14.69 3.16 -6.02
CA TYR A 88 15.11 2.14 -6.98
C TYR A 88 14.24 0.89 -6.90
N ILE A 89 13.80 0.51 -5.70
CA ILE A 89 12.77 -0.51 -5.50
C ILE A 89 11.46 -0.09 -6.18
N GLY A 90 11.05 1.18 -6.04
CA GLY A 90 9.89 1.72 -6.75
C GLY A 90 10.04 1.77 -8.27
N MET A 91 11.26 1.90 -8.80
CA MET A 91 11.49 1.75 -10.24
C MET A 91 11.34 0.30 -10.70
N CYS A 92 11.68 -0.70 -9.88
CA CYS A 92 11.43 -2.11 -10.20
C CYS A 92 9.93 -2.40 -10.28
N PHE A 93 9.14 -1.85 -9.34
CA PHE A 93 7.68 -1.85 -9.43
C PHE A 93 7.21 -1.28 -10.77
N ALA A 94 7.73 -0.11 -11.18
CA ALA A 94 7.35 0.51 -12.43
C ALA A 94 7.63 -0.36 -13.66
N VAL A 95 8.79 -1.04 -13.71
CA VAL A 95 9.14 -1.95 -14.81
C VAL A 95 8.14 -3.12 -14.91
N ALA A 96 7.80 -3.76 -13.79
CA ALA A 96 6.82 -4.84 -13.78
C ALA A 96 5.42 -4.37 -14.25
N MET A 97 5.00 -3.20 -13.79
CA MET A 97 3.71 -2.60 -14.19
C MET A 97 3.71 -2.13 -15.65
N SER A 98 4.86 -1.75 -16.22
CA SER A 98 4.97 -1.46 -17.66
C SER A 98 4.70 -2.70 -18.50
N TRP A 99 5.17 -3.87 -18.09
CA TRP A 99 4.83 -5.14 -18.75
C TRP A 99 3.36 -5.47 -18.64
N GLN A 100 2.77 -5.32 -17.45
CA GLN A 100 1.33 -5.46 -17.30
C GLN A 100 0.57 -4.52 -18.25
N GLY A 101 0.97 -3.25 -18.32
CA GLY A 101 0.35 -2.27 -19.21
C GLY A 101 0.46 -2.66 -20.69
N LEU A 102 1.60 -3.22 -21.09
CA LEU A 102 1.78 -3.78 -22.43
C LEU A 102 0.83 -4.95 -22.68
N PHE A 103 0.67 -5.88 -21.73
CA PHE A 103 -0.25 -7.01 -21.89
C PHE A 103 -1.72 -6.57 -21.89
N ILE A 104 -2.10 -5.55 -21.12
CA ILE A 104 -3.44 -4.93 -21.19
C ILE A 104 -3.65 -4.28 -22.56
N PHE A 105 -2.63 -3.60 -23.10
CA PHE A 105 -2.71 -3.03 -24.44
C PHE A 105 -2.89 -4.13 -25.50
N ILE A 106 -2.12 -5.22 -25.42
CA ILE A 106 -2.28 -6.37 -26.33
C ILE A 106 -3.69 -6.98 -26.21
N MET A 107 -4.17 -7.19 -24.98
CA MET A 107 -5.51 -7.72 -24.71
C MET A 107 -6.61 -6.85 -25.31
N SER A 108 -6.58 -5.55 -25.03
CA SER A 108 -7.61 -4.60 -25.48
C SER A 108 -7.60 -4.35 -27.00
N TYR A 109 -6.44 -4.45 -27.65
CA TYR A 109 -6.31 -4.24 -29.09
C TYR A 109 -6.60 -5.50 -29.91
N PHE A 110 -6.02 -6.64 -29.54
CA PHE A 110 -6.10 -7.87 -30.35
C PHE A 110 -7.20 -8.84 -29.90
N PHE A 111 -7.68 -8.75 -28.65
CA PHE A 111 -8.69 -9.64 -28.08
C PHE A 111 -9.88 -8.85 -27.52
N ARG A 112 -10.33 -7.85 -28.28
CA ARG A 112 -11.31 -6.86 -27.85
C ARG A 112 -12.62 -7.48 -27.34
N ASP A 113 -13.19 -8.42 -28.09
CA ASP A 113 -14.48 -9.03 -27.73
C ASP A 113 -14.35 -9.78 -26.39
N TYR A 114 -13.29 -10.57 -26.23
CA TYR A 114 -12.97 -11.23 -24.96
C TYR A 114 -12.73 -10.22 -23.82
N TYR A 115 -12.03 -9.12 -24.09
CA TYR A 115 -11.76 -8.07 -23.10
C TYR A 115 -13.07 -7.48 -22.57
N PHE A 116 -13.97 -7.05 -23.44
CA PHE A 116 -15.23 -6.43 -23.02
C PHE A 116 -16.21 -7.41 -22.38
N GLU A 117 -16.19 -8.68 -22.78
CA GLU A 117 -17.08 -9.70 -22.21
C GLU A 117 -16.60 -10.26 -20.86
N ASN A 118 -15.28 -10.45 -20.68
CA ASN A 118 -14.75 -11.27 -19.58
C ASN A 118 -13.80 -10.55 -18.63
N VAL A 119 -13.22 -9.41 -19.04
CA VAL A 119 -12.16 -8.72 -18.28
C VAL A 119 -12.60 -7.31 -17.88
N TYR A 120 -13.40 -6.66 -18.70
CA TYR A 120 -13.81 -5.28 -18.51
C TYR A 120 -14.83 -5.16 -17.38
N LEU A 121 -14.40 -4.52 -16.30
CA LEU A 121 -15.27 -3.94 -15.30
C LEU A 121 -14.95 -2.46 -15.25
N PHE A 122 -15.97 -1.62 -15.44
CA PHE A 122 -15.78 -0.17 -15.53
C PHE A 122 -15.06 0.41 -14.29
N ARG A 123 -15.40 -0.08 -13.10
CA ARG A 123 -14.71 0.29 -11.84
C ARG A 123 -13.22 -0.06 -11.89
N ASP A 124 -12.89 -1.28 -12.33
CA ASP A 124 -11.51 -1.76 -12.35
C ASP A 124 -10.69 -1.03 -13.43
N GLU A 125 -11.34 -0.61 -14.53
CA GLU A 125 -10.76 0.28 -15.54
C GLU A 125 -10.47 1.68 -14.98
N LEU A 126 -11.39 2.27 -14.20
CA LEU A 126 -11.16 3.55 -13.53
C LEU A 126 -9.97 3.46 -12.56
N GLU A 127 -9.93 2.41 -11.74
CA GLU A 127 -8.82 2.15 -10.82
C GLU A 127 -7.50 1.98 -11.55
N GLY A 128 -7.48 1.16 -12.60
CA GLY A 128 -6.31 0.93 -13.45
C GLY A 128 -5.83 2.21 -14.13
N SER A 129 -6.73 2.96 -14.76
CA SER A 129 -6.45 4.23 -15.44
C SER A 129 -5.82 5.26 -14.51
N ILE A 130 -6.36 5.44 -13.29
CA ILE A 130 -5.79 6.36 -12.30
C ILE A 130 -4.38 5.89 -11.89
N GLY A 131 -4.19 4.58 -11.70
CA GLY A 131 -2.87 3.99 -11.44
C GLY A 131 -1.86 4.28 -12.55
N TYR A 132 -2.28 4.15 -13.81
CA TYR A 132 -1.46 4.44 -14.99
C TYR A 132 -1.27 5.93 -15.28
N ILE A 133 -1.97 6.84 -14.59
CA ILE A 133 -1.62 8.27 -14.57
C ILE A 133 -0.59 8.54 -13.47
N PHE A 134 -0.82 8.04 -12.27
CA PHE A 134 0.09 8.25 -11.13
C PHE A 134 1.48 7.68 -11.39
N LEU A 135 1.56 6.45 -11.88
CA LEU A 135 2.83 5.73 -12.00
C LEU A 135 3.79 6.43 -12.98
N PRO A 136 3.44 6.74 -14.24
CA PRO A 136 4.31 7.48 -15.15
C PRO A 136 4.66 8.87 -14.63
N ALA A 137 3.70 9.60 -14.05
CA ALA A 137 3.95 10.91 -13.46
C ALA A 137 5.00 10.83 -12.33
N MET A 138 4.90 9.82 -11.46
CA MET A 138 5.88 9.55 -10.41
C MET A 138 7.24 9.12 -10.97
N VAL A 139 7.27 8.30 -12.02
CA VAL A 139 8.51 7.87 -12.68
C VAL A 139 9.22 9.08 -13.28
N VAL A 140 8.55 9.88 -14.10
CA VAL A 140 9.11 11.08 -14.75
C VAL A 140 9.64 12.06 -13.69
N THR A 141 8.86 12.31 -12.64
CA THR A 141 9.24 13.23 -11.55
C THR A 141 10.23 12.64 -10.54
N SER A 142 10.63 11.37 -10.70
CA SER A 142 11.75 10.77 -9.96
C SER A 142 13.11 11.14 -10.55
N PHE A 143 13.15 11.65 -11.79
CA PHE A 143 14.36 12.18 -12.43
C PHE A 143 14.42 13.71 -12.34
N HIS A 144 15.64 14.26 -12.42
CA HIS A 144 15.83 15.72 -12.37
C HIS A 144 15.01 16.44 -13.44
N PHE A 145 14.94 15.88 -14.65
CA PHE A 145 14.16 16.39 -15.77
C PHE A 145 12.69 16.63 -15.43
N GLY A 146 12.00 15.69 -14.77
CA GLY A 146 10.62 15.88 -14.35
C GLY A 146 10.51 16.68 -13.06
N ARG A 147 11.41 16.42 -12.10
CA ARG A 147 11.39 17.04 -10.76
C ARG A 147 11.45 18.57 -10.81
N LYS A 148 12.19 19.16 -11.76
CA LYS A 148 12.36 20.62 -11.88
C LYS A 148 11.05 21.39 -12.17
N HIS A 149 10.02 20.72 -12.68
CA HIS A 149 8.74 21.35 -13.02
C HIS A 149 7.74 21.40 -11.84
N LEU A 150 8.10 20.87 -10.67
CA LEU A 150 7.23 20.82 -9.50
C LEU A 150 7.84 21.55 -8.30
N SER A 151 7.00 22.24 -7.53
CA SER A 151 7.39 22.66 -6.18
C SER A 151 7.60 21.44 -5.27
N ALA A 152 8.32 21.63 -4.15
CA ALA A 152 8.51 20.57 -3.16
C ALA A 152 7.18 20.06 -2.58
N LYS A 153 6.17 20.93 -2.43
CA LYS A 153 4.84 20.57 -1.95
C LYS A 153 4.09 19.70 -2.95
N GLN A 154 4.05 20.10 -4.23
CA GLN A 154 3.40 19.33 -5.30
C GLN A 154 4.04 17.96 -5.49
N TRP A 155 5.38 17.89 -5.51
CA TRP A 155 6.09 16.63 -5.63
C TRP A 155 5.79 15.69 -4.45
N LYS A 156 5.78 16.22 -3.23
CA LYS A 156 5.43 15.45 -2.03
C LYS A 156 3.98 14.97 -2.06
N LEU A 157 3.05 15.80 -2.54
CA LEU A 157 1.65 15.43 -2.69
C LEU A 157 1.51 14.29 -3.70
N LEU A 158 2.03 14.46 -4.92
CA LEU A 158 1.99 13.46 -6.00
C LEU A 158 2.56 12.11 -5.55
N HIS A 159 3.76 12.10 -4.96
CA HIS A 159 4.39 10.86 -4.52
C HIS A 159 3.71 10.24 -3.29
N LYS A 160 3.07 11.05 -2.44
CA LYS A 160 2.33 10.52 -1.29
C LYS A 160 1.00 9.91 -1.73
N SER A 161 0.21 10.62 -2.53
CA SER A 161 -1.07 10.13 -3.03
C SER A 161 -0.88 8.92 -3.96
N GLY A 162 0.06 9.01 -4.90
CA GLY A 162 0.31 7.93 -5.84
C GLY A 162 0.79 6.65 -5.16
N ILE A 163 1.66 6.72 -4.14
CA ILE A 163 2.09 5.53 -3.40
C ILE A 163 0.95 4.87 -2.63
N TYR A 164 0.03 5.66 -2.05
CA TYR A 164 -1.12 5.09 -1.37
C TYR A 164 -2.14 4.51 -2.35
N PHE A 165 -2.37 5.17 -3.47
CA PHE A 165 -3.26 4.65 -4.51
C PHE A 165 -2.73 3.34 -5.11
N LEU A 166 -1.46 3.31 -5.51
CA LEU A 166 -0.80 2.12 -6.08
C LEU A 166 -0.66 0.97 -5.08
N TRP A 167 -0.65 1.26 -3.77
CA TRP A 167 -0.72 0.24 -2.73
C TRP A 167 -2.15 -0.27 -2.50
N ALA A 168 -3.13 0.64 -2.53
CA ALA A 168 -4.53 0.35 -2.24
C ALA A 168 -5.10 -0.66 -3.23
N TYR A 169 -4.74 -0.55 -4.51
CA TYR A 169 -5.21 -1.45 -5.56
C TYR A 169 -4.88 -2.94 -5.31
N PRO A 170 -3.60 -3.36 -5.23
CA PRO A 170 -3.29 -4.75 -4.97
C PRO A 170 -3.70 -5.19 -3.56
N PHE A 171 -3.63 -4.32 -2.55
CA PHE A 171 -4.11 -4.67 -1.21
C PHE A 171 -5.61 -5.01 -1.21
N SER A 172 -6.44 -4.17 -1.86
CA SER A 172 -7.87 -4.42 -2.06
C SER A 172 -8.10 -5.74 -2.79
N THR A 173 -7.38 -5.97 -3.89
CA THR A 173 -7.49 -7.19 -4.69
C THR A 173 -7.30 -8.46 -3.85
N TYR A 174 -6.23 -8.53 -3.05
CA TYR A 174 -5.98 -9.69 -2.20
C TYR A 174 -6.89 -9.76 -0.98
N TRP A 175 -7.39 -8.63 -0.48
CA TRP A 175 -8.43 -8.65 0.55
C TRP A 175 -9.72 -9.29 0.04
N TRP A 176 -10.17 -8.94 -1.17
CA TRP A 176 -11.32 -9.56 -1.82
C TRP A 176 -11.07 -11.04 -2.12
N SER A 177 -9.86 -11.43 -2.54
CA SER A 177 -9.46 -12.85 -2.70
C SER A 177 -9.72 -13.65 -1.43
N LEU A 178 -9.39 -13.08 -0.28
CA LEU A 178 -9.55 -13.74 1.01
C LEU A 178 -10.95 -13.63 1.60
N SER A 179 -11.69 -12.56 1.31
CA SER A 179 -12.91 -12.19 2.05
C SER A 179 -14.21 -12.41 1.30
N TYR A 180 -14.13 -12.71 0.00
CA TYR A 180 -15.30 -12.89 -0.87
C TYR A 180 -15.15 -14.11 -1.79
N TYR A 181 -14.01 -14.25 -2.46
CA TYR A 181 -13.79 -15.37 -3.37
C TYR A 181 -13.55 -16.67 -2.58
N GLN A 182 -14.20 -17.76 -3.00
CA GLN A 182 -14.28 -18.99 -2.18
C GLN A 182 -13.04 -19.89 -2.22
N ASN A 183 -11.99 -19.55 -2.99
CA ASN A 183 -10.82 -20.40 -3.18
C ASN A 183 -9.50 -19.60 -3.20
N PRO A 184 -9.12 -18.91 -2.12
CA PRO A 184 -7.84 -18.21 -2.05
C PRO A 184 -6.68 -19.20 -2.11
N VAL A 185 -5.68 -18.93 -2.95
CA VAL A 185 -4.46 -19.73 -2.97
C VAL A 185 -3.50 -19.26 -1.86
N PRO A 186 -2.55 -20.10 -1.39
CA PRO A 186 -1.63 -19.71 -0.31
C PRO A 186 -0.88 -18.39 -0.55
N LEU A 187 -0.58 -18.09 -1.81
CA LEU A 187 0.09 -16.85 -2.21
C LEU A 187 -0.77 -15.60 -1.96
N ASP A 188 -2.10 -15.70 -2.04
CA ASP A 188 -3.01 -14.59 -1.80
C ASP A 188 -2.97 -14.16 -0.33
N TYR A 189 -2.86 -15.13 0.59
CA TYR A 189 -2.66 -14.85 2.02
C TYR A 189 -1.35 -14.10 2.26
N VAL A 190 -0.27 -14.53 1.60
CA VAL A 190 1.04 -13.87 1.72
C VAL A 190 0.94 -12.41 1.26
N TYR A 191 0.34 -12.16 0.11
CA TYR A 191 0.20 -10.80 -0.40
C TYR A 191 -0.74 -9.94 0.44
N TYR A 192 -1.87 -10.49 0.89
CA TYR A 192 -2.78 -9.79 1.80
C TYR A 192 -2.05 -9.34 3.06
N TRP A 193 -1.41 -10.27 3.78
CA TRP A 193 -0.73 -9.97 5.03
C TRP A 193 0.48 -9.04 4.83
N CYS A 194 1.23 -9.20 3.75
CA CYS A 194 2.32 -8.27 3.42
C CYS A 194 1.79 -6.85 3.16
N GLY A 195 0.70 -6.71 2.41
CA GLY A 195 0.05 -5.42 2.12
C GLY A 195 -0.50 -4.78 3.38
N PHE A 196 -1.19 -5.55 4.22
CA PHE A 196 -1.70 -5.13 5.52
C PHE A 196 -0.58 -4.66 6.43
N LEU A 197 0.45 -5.50 6.65
CA LEU A 197 1.59 -5.18 7.50
C LEU A 197 2.33 -3.95 7.01
N ALA A 198 2.53 -3.80 5.70
CA ALA A 198 3.21 -2.65 5.10
C ALA A 198 2.52 -1.33 5.45
N PHE A 199 1.20 -1.31 5.63
CA PHE A 199 0.45 -0.11 6.06
C PHE A 199 0.30 -0.03 7.58
N ALA A 200 0.08 -1.15 8.27
CA ALA A 200 -0.02 -1.21 9.73
C ALA A 200 1.24 -0.68 10.41
N VAL A 201 2.45 -1.00 9.89
CA VAL A 201 3.70 -0.40 10.38
C VAL A 201 3.74 1.12 10.18
N ARG A 202 3.02 1.67 9.19
CA ARG A 202 2.91 3.13 9.02
C ARG A 202 2.05 3.75 10.10
N ILE A 203 0.93 3.11 10.44
CA ILE A 203 0.07 3.54 11.54
C ILE A 203 0.86 3.49 12.86
N ALA A 204 1.58 2.40 13.11
CA ALA A 204 2.44 2.27 14.30
C ALA A 204 3.56 3.33 14.33
N ALA A 205 4.23 3.59 13.20
CA ALA A 205 5.25 4.65 13.10
C ALA A 205 4.66 6.04 13.37
N TRP A 206 3.46 6.31 12.87
CA TRP A 206 2.72 7.54 13.16
C TRP A 206 2.38 7.66 14.65
N GLY A 207 1.89 6.58 15.28
CA GLY A 207 1.65 6.52 16.73
C GLY A 207 2.91 6.81 17.55
N LYS A 208 4.06 6.21 17.18
CA LYS A 208 5.37 6.48 17.81
C LYS A 208 5.76 7.96 17.71
N GLN A 209 5.60 8.56 16.54
CA GLN A 209 5.90 9.98 16.32
C GLN A 209 5.00 10.90 17.15
N ARG A 210 3.70 10.59 17.24
CA ARG A 210 2.76 11.34 18.08
C ARG A 210 3.16 11.29 19.55
N ARG A 211 3.50 10.09 20.04
CA ARG A 211 3.97 9.91 21.41
C ARG A 211 5.26 10.68 21.69
N GLN A 212 6.23 10.64 20.78
CA GLN A 212 7.44 11.46 20.90
C GLN A 212 7.16 12.96 20.93
N ALA A 213 6.19 13.45 20.16
CA ALA A 213 5.78 14.85 20.19
C ALA A 213 5.11 15.21 21.53
N MET A 214 4.31 14.30 22.09
CA MET A 214 3.71 14.48 23.41
C MET A 214 4.74 14.45 24.53
N ASP A 215 5.72 13.54 24.48
CA ASP A 215 6.77 13.44 25.50
C ASP A 215 7.59 14.75 25.58
N ARG A 216 7.73 15.47 24.45
CA ARG A 216 8.33 16.82 24.42
C ARG A 216 7.46 17.89 25.09
N ASN A 217 6.14 17.71 25.10
CA ASN A 217 5.15 18.64 25.67
C ASN A 217 4.50 18.09 26.96
N ALA A 218 5.18 17.18 27.66
CA ALA A 218 4.61 16.42 28.79
C ALA A 218 4.26 17.29 30.00
N ALA A 219 4.87 18.48 30.11
CA ALA A 219 4.53 19.47 31.13
C ALA A 219 3.09 20.00 30.95
N GLU A 220 2.63 20.14 29.71
CA GLU A 220 1.37 20.82 29.35
C GLU A 220 0.22 19.85 29.10
N SER A 221 0.52 18.63 28.64
CA SER A 221 -0.52 17.69 28.21
C SER A 221 -0.15 16.24 28.46
N SER A 222 -1.16 15.40 28.62
CA SER A 222 -0.98 13.94 28.75
C SER A 222 -2.16 13.21 28.15
N THR A 223 -2.00 11.95 27.75
CA THR A 223 -3.14 11.11 27.36
C THR A 223 -3.75 10.48 28.60
N PRO A 224 -5.05 10.73 28.89
CA PRO A 224 -5.77 10.05 29.95
C PRO A 224 -5.68 8.52 29.81
N LEU A 225 -5.58 7.82 30.93
CA LEU A 225 -5.46 6.35 30.96
C LEU A 225 -6.65 5.67 30.25
N THR A 226 -7.85 6.22 30.39
CA THR A 226 -9.09 5.75 29.75
C THR A 226 -8.98 5.78 28.22
N LEU A 227 -8.53 6.91 27.65
CA LEU A 227 -8.33 7.07 26.21
C LEU A 227 -7.23 6.13 25.68
N ARG A 228 -6.17 5.92 26.47
CA ARG A 228 -5.11 4.98 26.12
C ARG A 228 -5.59 3.53 26.11
N ALA A 229 -6.36 3.13 27.12
CA ALA A 229 -6.94 1.79 27.21
C ALA A 229 -7.96 1.55 26.08
N LEU A 230 -8.88 2.50 25.86
CA LEU A 230 -9.86 2.45 24.79
C LEU A 230 -9.19 2.36 23.42
N GLY A 231 -8.22 3.24 23.15
CA GLY A 231 -7.48 3.24 21.89
C GLY A 231 -6.73 1.91 21.66
N SER A 232 -6.14 1.33 22.71
CA SER A 232 -5.48 0.02 22.64
C SER A 232 -6.47 -1.10 22.36
N ALA A 233 -7.64 -1.09 22.99
CA ALA A 233 -8.71 -2.06 22.71
C ALA A 233 -9.21 -1.96 21.26
N ILE A 234 -9.38 -0.74 20.74
CA ILE A 234 -9.76 -0.50 19.33
C ILE A 234 -8.68 -1.01 18.37
N ILE A 235 -7.39 -0.83 18.68
CA ILE A 235 -6.29 -1.41 17.87
C ILE A 235 -6.41 -2.93 17.82
N VAL A 236 -6.59 -3.60 18.97
CA VAL A 236 -6.75 -5.05 19.03
C VAL A 236 -7.97 -5.50 18.24
N LEU A 237 -9.10 -4.80 18.38
CA LEU A 237 -10.31 -5.06 17.59
C LEU A 237 -10.02 -4.98 16.09
N GLY A 238 -9.32 -3.95 15.62
CA GLY A 238 -8.98 -3.81 14.21
C GLY A 238 -8.04 -4.90 13.68
N LEU A 239 -7.10 -5.39 14.51
CA LEU A 239 -6.22 -6.52 14.17
C LEU A 239 -6.99 -7.86 14.09
N VAL A 240 -7.97 -8.06 14.97
CA VAL A 240 -8.86 -9.22 14.85
C VAL A 240 -9.73 -9.05 13.60
N TRP A 241 -10.32 -7.88 13.40
CA TRP A 241 -11.19 -7.58 12.25
C TRP A 241 -10.51 -7.85 10.90
N SER A 242 -9.21 -7.57 10.78
CA SER A 242 -8.45 -7.85 9.55
C SER A 242 -8.35 -9.35 9.23
N ALA A 243 -8.34 -10.23 10.23
CA ALA A 243 -8.20 -11.67 10.01
C ALA A 243 -9.51 -12.37 9.61
N TYR A 244 -10.67 -11.78 9.92
CA TYR A 244 -11.98 -12.43 9.81
C TYR A 244 -12.87 -11.83 8.70
N GLY A 245 -12.28 -11.29 7.63
CA GLY A 245 -12.98 -10.67 6.48
C GLY A 245 -14.21 -11.45 6.02
N LEU A 246 -14.05 -12.75 5.76
CA LEU A 246 -15.11 -13.67 5.33
C LEU A 246 -16.37 -13.65 6.18
N TYR A 247 -16.26 -13.39 7.49
CA TYR A 247 -17.39 -13.48 8.41
C TYR A 247 -18.21 -12.21 8.50
N TRP A 248 -17.66 -11.06 8.11
CA TRP A 248 -18.32 -9.77 8.25
C TRP A 248 -18.55 -9.05 6.92
N GLN A 249 -17.82 -9.41 5.87
CA GLN A 249 -17.86 -8.73 4.56
C GLN A 249 -19.30 -8.60 4.05
N GLU A 250 -20.04 -9.70 3.88
CA GLU A 250 -21.42 -9.68 3.36
C GLU A 250 -22.35 -8.74 4.15
N ARG A 251 -22.29 -8.78 5.49
CA ARG A 251 -23.11 -7.93 6.36
C ARG A 251 -22.74 -6.45 6.21
N VAL A 252 -21.44 -6.15 6.12
CA VAL A 252 -20.94 -4.79 5.97
C VAL A 252 -21.29 -4.25 4.60
N THR A 253 -21.10 -5.03 3.53
CA THR A 253 -21.55 -4.65 2.18
C THR A 253 -23.03 -4.35 2.18
N GLY A 254 -23.87 -5.27 2.66
CA GLY A 254 -25.32 -5.08 2.69
C GLY A 254 -25.74 -3.81 3.42
N PHE A 255 -25.11 -3.52 4.57
CA PHE A 255 -25.36 -2.28 5.31
C PHE A 255 -24.89 -1.02 4.54
N LEU A 256 -23.65 -1.02 4.05
CA LEU A 256 -23.05 0.14 3.39
C LEU A 256 -23.72 0.46 2.06
N THR A 257 -24.26 -0.53 1.35
CA THR A 257 -24.93 -0.35 0.06
C THR A 257 -26.46 -0.34 0.16
N THR A 258 -27.04 -0.36 1.37
CA THR A 258 -28.49 -0.21 1.54
C THR A 258 -29.04 1.10 0.93
N PRO A 259 -28.39 2.26 1.10
CA PRO A 259 -28.84 3.49 0.44
C PRO A 259 -28.49 3.48 -1.06
N GLU A 260 -29.44 3.88 -1.91
CA GLU A 260 -29.25 3.91 -3.39
C GLU A 260 -28.00 4.70 -3.80
N TRP A 261 -27.78 5.89 -3.24
CA TRP A 261 -26.60 6.70 -3.55
C TRP A 261 -25.29 5.96 -3.30
N SER A 262 -25.26 5.08 -2.29
CA SER A 262 -24.07 4.31 -1.95
C SER A 262 -23.90 3.09 -2.86
N ALA A 263 -25.00 2.42 -3.19
CA ALA A 263 -25.00 1.34 -4.18
C ALA A 263 -24.50 1.84 -5.55
N ASP A 264 -24.96 3.02 -5.97
CA ASP A 264 -24.52 3.64 -7.22
C ASP A 264 -23.01 3.92 -7.21
N LEU A 265 -22.46 4.39 -6.09
CA LEU A 265 -21.03 4.66 -5.96
C LEU A 265 -20.15 3.41 -6.14
N VAL A 266 -20.68 2.20 -5.91
CA VAL A 266 -19.92 0.96 -6.16
C VAL A 266 -19.48 0.85 -7.63
N LEU A 267 -20.23 1.46 -8.55
CA LEU A 267 -19.91 1.45 -9.98
C LEU A 267 -18.85 2.49 -10.37
N TRP A 268 -18.80 3.63 -9.68
CA TRP A 268 -18.05 4.82 -10.14
C TRP A 268 -16.88 5.22 -9.25
N LEU A 269 -16.93 4.90 -7.95
CA LEU A 269 -15.95 5.36 -6.98
C LEU A 269 -14.94 4.25 -6.68
N PRO A 270 -13.66 4.44 -7.05
CA PRO A 270 -12.57 3.52 -6.72
C PRO A 270 -12.63 3.08 -5.27
N PHE A 271 -12.55 1.76 -5.06
CA PHE A 271 -12.53 1.12 -3.76
C PHE A 271 -13.77 1.28 -2.88
N TRP A 272 -14.84 1.96 -3.31
CA TRP A 272 -16.07 2.09 -2.50
C TRP A 272 -16.71 0.70 -2.26
N PRO A 273 -17.16 0.37 -1.04
CA PRO A 273 -17.33 1.24 0.14
C PRO A 273 -16.18 1.18 1.16
N PHE A 274 -14.96 1.00 0.67
CA PHE A 274 -13.70 0.98 1.42
C PHE A 274 -13.57 -0.18 2.42
N GLU A 275 -14.32 -1.27 2.22
CA GLU A 275 -14.29 -2.47 3.06
C GLU A 275 -12.88 -3.03 3.31
N PRO A 276 -12.00 -3.16 2.29
CA PRO A 276 -10.64 -3.66 2.51
C PRO A 276 -9.85 -2.84 3.55
N PHE A 277 -10.18 -1.56 3.68
CA PHE A 277 -9.43 -0.60 4.49
C PHE A 277 -10.02 -0.41 5.90
N LEU A 278 -11.21 -0.93 6.19
CA LEU A 278 -11.91 -0.72 7.47
C LEU A 278 -11.05 -1.12 8.67
N SER A 279 -10.41 -2.28 8.61
CA SER A 279 -9.50 -2.74 9.68
C SER A 279 -8.37 -1.75 9.96
N LEU A 280 -7.76 -1.19 8.91
CA LEU A 280 -6.70 -0.18 9.02
C LEU A 280 -7.25 1.16 9.53
N PHE A 281 -8.48 1.55 9.17
CA PHE A 281 -9.14 2.73 9.73
C PHE A 281 -9.41 2.57 11.22
N ILE A 282 -9.88 1.40 11.65
CA ILE A 282 -10.09 1.07 13.07
C ILE A 282 -8.76 1.15 13.82
N ILE A 283 -7.69 0.55 13.31
CA ILE A 283 -6.35 0.62 13.93
C ILE A 283 -5.83 2.06 13.97
N GLY A 284 -6.07 2.84 12.92
CA GLY A 284 -5.73 4.26 12.84
C GLY A 284 -6.45 5.08 13.92
N LEU A 285 -7.77 4.88 14.06
CA LEU A 285 -8.59 5.53 15.09
C LEU A 285 -8.12 5.16 16.50
N GLY A 286 -7.90 3.87 16.76
CA GLY A 286 -7.38 3.40 18.04
C GLY A 286 -6.01 4.01 18.37
N THR A 287 -5.12 4.11 17.37
CA THR A 287 -3.81 4.77 17.52
C THR A 287 -3.95 6.26 17.81
N MET A 288 -4.89 6.93 17.15
CA MET A 288 -5.19 8.35 17.40
C MET A 288 -5.62 8.57 18.84
N LEU A 289 -6.59 7.80 19.32
CA LEU A 289 -7.12 7.88 20.69
C LEU A 289 -6.05 7.55 21.73
N ALA A 290 -5.25 6.50 21.47
CA ALA A 290 -4.17 6.09 22.36
C ALA A 290 -3.01 7.10 22.47
N THR A 291 -2.97 8.07 21.55
CA THR A 291 -1.97 9.14 21.49
C THR A 291 -2.63 10.52 21.40
N MET A 292 -3.83 10.65 21.96
CA MET A 292 -4.54 11.93 22.02
C MET A 292 -4.10 12.69 23.28
N ALA A 293 -3.45 13.83 23.10
CA ALA A 293 -3.01 14.68 24.19
C ALA A 293 -4.17 15.53 24.68
N VAL A 294 -4.42 15.52 26.00
CA VAL A 294 -5.38 16.41 26.66
C VAL A 294 -4.59 17.39 27.53
N PRO A 295 -4.86 18.71 27.45
CA PRO A 295 -4.21 19.69 28.33
C PRO A 295 -4.43 19.33 29.80
N LYS A 296 -3.39 19.49 30.62
CA LYS A 296 -3.54 19.40 32.07
C LYS A 296 -4.30 20.64 32.53
N VAL A 297 -5.41 20.46 33.25
CA VAL A 297 -6.13 21.58 33.85
C VAL A 297 -5.24 22.19 34.93
N THR A 298 -4.61 23.33 34.64
CA THR A 298 -3.97 24.17 35.66
C THR A 298 -5.05 24.76 36.56
N GLY A 299 -4.88 24.58 37.86
CA GLY A 299 -5.89 24.75 38.91
C GLY A 299 -6.84 25.95 38.73
N LEU A 300 -8.12 25.67 38.97
CA LEU A 300 -9.05 26.67 39.50
C LEU A 300 -8.34 27.39 40.65
N LYS A 301 -8.02 28.67 40.49
CA LYS A 301 -7.80 29.55 41.63
C LYS A 301 -9.10 29.51 42.41
N THR A 302 -9.12 28.79 43.53
CA THR A 302 -10.09 29.01 44.59
C THR A 302 -10.02 30.49 44.92
N ILE A 303 -11.07 31.22 44.56
CA ILE A 303 -11.30 32.57 45.04
C ILE A 303 -11.60 32.36 46.53
N GLU A 304 -10.60 32.63 47.38
CA GLU A 304 -10.83 32.78 48.80
C GLU A 304 -11.73 34.00 48.98
N THR A 305 -12.97 33.75 49.39
CA THR A 305 -13.93 34.75 49.87
C THR A 305 -13.69 35.08 51.33
#